data_AF-A0A7L0HF91-F1
#
_entry.id   AF-A0A7L0HF91-F1
#
_cell.length_a   1.000
_cell.length_b   1.000
_cell.length_c   1.000
_cell.angle_alpha   90.00
_cell.angle_beta   90.00
_cell.angle_gamma   90.00
#
_symmetry.space_group_name_H-M   'P 1'
#
loop_
_entity.id
_entity.type
_entity.pdbx_description
1 polymer ?
#
loop_
_entity_poly.entity_id
_entity_poly.type
_entity_poly.pdbx_seq_one_letter_code
_entity_poly.pdbx_strand_id
1 'polypeptide(L)'
;QLRQLFGSAVPAFPPKFYLAMTKSMADERRSQLEQYLQNVTLDPNITNSDVFIGFFRKLQQDTFKIQTQRACLDVYLPDGSNIRLDIQTSDTAKRVLEVTSCKMGLPRELMKYFSLFFFQDHNDGALSVVKKVADFELPYVSLQSMKELHCKLGIRKWYMDPSLDTLLTDCRASLDLLYMQAVQEVKRNWVKPTEGQMQELEFLRKSANKAKFLELIREMQFYGYVRLDPCVCDYPEEGCSVDIYVGKNEINCYIKLPTKQTKEVSFKIDRLRSWQVTFLGGAKDDEEDTLELRFEYNDSGTWQWIILYTKQAFLLSSCLKQMITEQMMKAAKERQETEIKMPGSTKYSKKSNIQQKQVIHSGFVSRKRFLVRPNEEDCVFEKIREEDL
;
A
#
# COMPACT_ATOMS: atom_id res chain seq x y z
N GLN A 1 8.16 26.19 -9.86
CA GLN A 1 6.85 25.62 -10.25
C GLN A 1 6.03 25.22 -9.03
N LEU A 2 6.31 24.11 -8.31
CA LEU A 2 5.48 23.74 -7.13
C LEU A 2 5.35 24.87 -6.09
N ARG A 3 6.46 25.46 -5.64
CA ARG A 3 6.44 26.60 -4.69
C ARG A 3 5.70 27.85 -5.22
N GLN A 4 5.61 28.03 -6.55
CA GLN A 4 4.85 29.14 -7.14
C GLN A 4 3.34 28.90 -7.05
N LEU A 5 2.90 27.63 -7.10
CA LEU A 5 1.47 27.28 -7.05
C LEU A 5 0.96 27.06 -5.64
N PHE A 6 1.77 26.44 -4.78
CA PHE A 6 1.36 26.01 -3.44
C PHE A 6 2.01 26.82 -2.31
N GLY A 7 2.85 27.80 -2.65
CA GLY A 7 3.44 28.73 -1.68
C GLY A 7 4.23 28.03 -0.57
N SER A 8 3.91 28.38 0.68
CA SER A 8 4.54 27.84 1.89
C SER A 8 4.13 26.41 2.25
N ALA A 9 3.13 25.83 1.57
CA ALA A 9 2.77 24.43 1.78
C ALA A 9 3.83 23.46 1.22
N VAL A 10 4.70 23.94 0.32
CA VAL A 10 5.82 23.16 -0.22
C VAL A 10 7.02 23.24 0.73
N PRO A 11 7.62 22.12 1.15
CA PRO A 11 8.85 22.12 1.95
C PRO A 11 9.98 22.87 1.24
N ALA A 12 10.99 23.31 1.99
CA ALA A 12 12.14 23.99 1.41
C ALA A 12 12.91 23.05 0.47
N PHE A 13 13.15 23.50 -0.77
CA PHE A 13 13.91 22.70 -1.73
C PHE A 13 15.39 22.65 -1.33
N PRO A 14 16.04 21.48 -1.32
CA PRO A 14 17.46 21.37 -0.98
C PRO A 14 18.33 22.24 -1.89
N PRO A 15 19.30 22.99 -1.32
CA PRO A 15 20.10 23.94 -2.09
C PRO A 15 20.91 23.24 -3.19
N LYS A 16 21.19 23.99 -4.26
CA LYS A 16 22.14 23.57 -5.30
C LYS A 16 23.54 24.03 -4.90
N PHE A 17 24.53 23.18 -5.13
CA PHE A 17 25.93 23.55 -5.00
C PHE A 17 26.45 24.05 -6.35
N TYR A 18 27.15 25.19 -6.35
CA TYR A 18 27.73 25.81 -7.55
C TYR A 18 29.12 25.26 -7.90
N LEU A 19 29.76 24.58 -6.96
CA LEU A 19 31.05 23.90 -7.13
C LEU A 19 30.85 22.38 -7.19
N ALA A 20 31.88 21.66 -7.66
CA ALA A 20 31.87 20.20 -7.66
C ALA A 20 31.65 19.66 -6.24
N MET A 21 30.65 18.78 -6.08
CA MET A 21 30.35 18.16 -4.81
C MET A 21 31.33 17.02 -4.52
N THR A 22 31.80 16.92 -3.28
CA THR A 22 32.44 15.68 -2.80
C THR A 22 31.41 14.55 -2.74
N LYS A 23 31.87 13.30 -2.65
CA LYS A 23 30.98 12.14 -2.51
C LYS A 23 30.04 12.28 -1.30
N SER A 24 30.58 12.70 -0.16
CA SER A 24 29.81 12.93 1.08
C SER A 24 28.71 13.98 0.88
N MET A 25 29.04 15.13 0.28
CA MET A 25 28.08 16.19 0.00
C MET A 25 26.99 15.75 -1.01
N ALA A 26 27.37 14.95 -2.00
CA ALA A 26 26.43 14.39 -2.96
C ALA A 26 25.46 13.41 -2.28
N ASP A 27 25.96 12.54 -1.40
CA ASP A 27 25.15 11.59 -0.66
C ASP A 27 24.19 12.30 0.30
N GLU A 28 24.66 13.32 1.02
CA GLU A 28 23.82 14.15 1.89
C GLU A 28 22.71 14.87 1.11
N ARG A 29 23.06 15.48 -0.04
CA ARG A 29 22.09 16.15 -0.88
C ARG A 29 21.07 15.17 -1.47
N ARG A 30 21.46 13.94 -1.81
CA ARG A 30 20.51 12.89 -2.22
C ARG A 30 19.51 12.59 -1.11
N SER A 31 19.97 12.42 0.13
CA SER A 31 19.09 12.23 1.28
C SER A 31 18.13 13.41 1.49
N GLN A 32 18.60 14.65 1.33
CA GLN A 32 17.74 15.85 1.44
C GLN A 32 16.68 15.90 0.31
N LEU A 33 17.06 15.56 -0.92
CA LEU A 33 16.14 15.53 -2.07
C LEU A 33 15.08 14.45 -1.90
N GLU A 34 15.47 13.30 -1.38
CA GLU A 34 14.57 12.21 -1.03
C GLU A 34 13.57 12.62 0.06
N GLN A 35 14.03 13.21 1.16
CA GLN A 35 13.15 13.76 2.20
C GLN A 35 12.21 14.84 1.65
N TYR A 36 12.70 15.71 0.77
CA TYR A 36 11.88 16.70 0.10
C TYR A 36 10.75 16.03 -0.70
N LEU A 37 11.06 15.03 -1.51
CA LEU A 37 10.04 14.31 -2.28
C LEU A 37 8.99 13.64 -1.39
N GLN A 38 9.43 12.99 -0.29
CA GLN A 38 8.52 12.38 0.67
C GLN A 38 7.57 13.39 1.30
N ASN A 39 8.11 14.52 1.75
CA ASN A 39 7.32 15.57 2.39
C ASN A 39 6.35 16.23 1.41
N VAL A 40 6.76 16.44 0.14
CA VAL A 40 5.86 16.95 -0.91
C VAL A 40 4.69 16.00 -1.15
N THR A 41 4.91 14.69 -1.05
CA THR A 41 3.83 13.70 -1.27
C THR A 41 2.82 13.60 -0.13
N LEU A 42 3.05 14.26 1.01
CA LEU A 42 2.10 14.28 2.13
C LEU A 42 0.86 15.12 1.84
N ASP A 43 0.93 16.09 0.92
CA ASP A 43 -0.22 16.91 0.52
C ASP A 43 -0.88 16.36 -0.76
N PRO A 44 -2.11 15.82 -0.67
CA PRO A 44 -2.85 15.32 -1.83
C PRO A 44 -3.12 16.38 -2.90
N ASN A 45 -3.18 17.67 -2.54
CA ASN A 45 -3.39 18.74 -3.52
C ASN A 45 -2.18 18.88 -4.44
N ILE A 46 -0.98 18.65 -3.91
CA ILE A 46 0.24 18.68 -4.70
C ILE A 46 0.33 17.44 -5.58
N THR A 47 0.12 16.25 -5.04
CA THR A 47 0.27 14.99 -5.79
C THR A 47 -0.75 14.82 -6.91
N ASN A 48 -1.94 15.42 -6.77
CA ASN A 48 -2.97 15.44 -7.81
C ASN A 48 -2.82 16.60 -8.81
N SER A 49 -1.83 17.47 -8.65
CA SER A 49 -1.65 18.63 -9.52
C SER A 49 -1.02 18.27 -10.88
N ASP A 50 -1.43 18.97 -11.93
CA ASP A 50 -0.88 18.79 -13.28
C ASP A 50 0.63 19.04 -13.34
N VAL A 51 1.15 19.92 -12.48
CA VAL A 51 2.59 20.20 -12.41
C VAL A 51 3.36 19.02 -11.82
N PHE A 52 2.87 18.41 -10.75
CA PHE A 52 3.48 17.23 -10.16
C PHE A 52 3.42 16.06 -11.14
N ILE A 53 2.23 15.77 -11.67
CA ILE A 53 2.01 14.68 -12.62
C ILE A 53 2.83 14.89 -13.90
N GLY A 54 2.86 16.11 -14.44
CA GLY A 54 3.63 16.45 -15.63
C GLY A 54 5.14 16.27 -15.43
N PHE A 55 5.67 16.65 -14.26
CA PHE A 55 7.06 16.40 -13.90
C PHE A 55 7.39 14.91 -13.87
N PHE A 56 6.61 14.10 -13.13
CA PHE A 56 6.86 12.66 -13.01
C PHE A 56 6.62 11.90 -14.32
N ARG A 57 5.67 12.34 -15.15
CA ARG A 57 5.48 11.80 -16.50
C ARG A 57 6.75 11.96 -17.32
N LYS A 58 7.27 13.18 -17.40
CA LYS A 58 8.50 13.46 -18.14
C LYS A 58 9.68 12.68 -17.58
N LEU A 59 9.83 12.63 -16.26
CA LEU A 59 10.90 11.89 -15.60
C LEU A 59 10.87 10.40 -15.96
N GLN A 60 9.70 9.75 -15.88
CA GLN A 60 9.54 8.34 -16.26
C GLN A 60 9.90 8.12 -17.74
N GLN A 61 9.42 8.97 -18.64
CA GLN A 61 9.71 8.86 -20.08
C GLN A 61 11.20 9.05 -20.38
N ASP A 62 11.84 10.05 -19.79
CA ASP A 62 13.26 10.36 -20.00
C ASP A 62 14.16 9.25 -19.43
N THR A 63 13.84 8.73 -18.23
CA THR A 63 14.60 7.64 -17.58
C THR A 63 14.62 6.38 -18.44
N PHE A 64 13.46 5.98 -18.98
CA PHE A 64 13.35 4.76 -19.79
C PHE A 64 13.50 5.02 -21.30
N LYS A 65 13.74 6.27 -21.71
CA LYS A 65 13.88 6.71 -23.10
C LYS A 65 12.68 6.32 -23.98
N ILE A 66 11.47 6.44 -23.43
CA ILE A 66 10.21 6.11 -24.12
C ILE A 66 9.48 7.39 -24.51
N GLN A 67 9.37 7.64 -25.81
CA GLN A 67 8.63 8.78 -26.34
C GLN A 67 7.11 8.54 -26.29
N THR A 68 6.35 9.63 -26.29
CA THR A 68 4.89 9.56 -26.42
C THR A 68 4.50 9.07 -27.80
N GLN A 69 3.88 7.90 -27.86
CA GLN A 69 3.35 7.32 -29.08
C GLN A 69 2.11 6.49 -28.78
N ARG A 70 1.33 6.16 -29.83
CA ARG A 70 0.20 5.23 -29.70
C ARG A 70 0.74 3.81 -29.43
N ALA A 71 0.09 3.11 -28.51
CA ALA A 71 0.42 1.74 -28.15
C ALA A 71 -0.86 0.98 -27.75
N CYS A 72 -0.75 -0.36 -27.67
CA CYS A 72 -1.76 -1.18 -27.03
C CYS A 72 -1.30 -1.60 -25.64
N LEU A 73 -2.23 -1.69 -24.70
CA LEU A 73 -1.98 -2.17 -23.34
C LEU A 73 -3.11 -3.10 -22.90
N ASP A 74 -2.76 -4.29 -22.42
CA ASP A 74 -3.73 -5.25 -21.89
C ASP A 74 -3.89 -5.05 -20.38
N VAL A 75 -5.14 -4.86 -19.94
CA VAL A 75 -5.51 -4.85 -18.51
C VAL A 75 -6.22 -6.15 -18.18
N TYR A 76 -5.61 -6.95 -17.31
CA TYR A 76 -6.11 -8.26 -16.93
C TYR A 76 -7.19 -8.19 -15.85
N LEU A 77 -8.19 -9.04 -15.99
CA LEU A 77 -9.24 -9.27 -15.00
C LEU A 77 -8.85 -10.45 -14.10
N PRO A 78 -9.48 -10.61 -12.91
CA PRO A 78 -9.12 -11.66 -11.98
C PRO A 78 -9.34 -13.10 -12.48
N ASP A 79 -10.19 -13.29 -13.49
CA ASP A 79 -10.41 -14.59 -14.14
C ASP A 79 -9.34 -14.97 -15.19
N GLY A 80 -8.38 -14.07 -15.44
CA GLY A 80 -7.29 -14.24 -16.41
C GLY A 80 -7.61 -13.71 -17.81
N SER A 81 -8.86 -13.30 -18.08
CA SER A 81 -9.20 -12.58 -19.31
C SER A 81 -8.58 -11.17 -19.30
N ASN A 82 -8.55 -10.49 -20.44
CA ASN A 82 -8.02 -9.14 -20.52
C ASN A 82 -8.88 -8.21 -21.38
N ILE A 83 -8.68 -6.92 -21.15
CA ILE A 83 -9.25 -5.83 -21.93
C ILE A 83 -8.08 -5.12 -22.61
N ARG A 84 -8.03 -5.23 -23.94
CA ARG A 84 -7.03 -4.52 -24.74
C ARG A 84 -7.43 -3.06 -24.93
N LEU A 85 -6.54 -2.15 -24.59
CA LEU A 85 -6.73 -0.70 -24.68
C LEU A 85 -5.80 -0.10 -25.73
N ASP A 86 -6.33 0.85 -26.49
CA ASP A 86 -5.52 1.75 -27.30
C ASP A 86 -5.20 2.97 -26.46
N ILE A 87 -3.91 3.16 -26.17
CA ILE A 87 -3.42 4.18 -25.25
C ILE A 87 -2.31 5.01 -25.89
N GLN A 88 -1.92 6.09 -25.22
CA GLN A 88 -0.60 6.69 -25.39
C GLN A 88 0.36 6.09 -24.37
N THR A 89 1.62 5.90 -24.74
CA THR A 89 2.68 5.45 -23.80
C THR A 89 2.85 6.39 -22.59
N SER A 90 2.39 7.64 -22.71
CA SER A 90 2.37 8.65 -21.64
C SER A 90 1.07 8.71 -20.84
N ASP A 91 0.11 7.81 -21.08
CA ASP A 91 -1.12 7.74 -20.29
C ASP A 91 -0.82 7.30 -18.86
N THR A 92 -1.44 7.98 -17.90
CA THR A 92 -1.25 7.69 -16.47
C THR A 92 -2.12 6.51 -16.02
N ALA A 93 -1.79 5.90 -14.88
CA ALA A 93 -2.58 4.81 -14.30
C ALA A 93 -4.03 5.22 -14.05
N LYS A 94 -4.24 6.47 -13.58
CA LYS A 94 -5.59 7.04 -13.44
C LYS A 94 -6.35 7.04 -14.77
N ARG A 95 -5.70 7.47 -15.87
CA ARG A 95 -6.32 7.49 -17.20
C ARG A 95 -6.61 6.08 -17.72
N VAL A 96 -5.67 5.16 -17.53
CA VAL A 96 -5.85 3.75 -17.93
C VAL A 96 -7.01 3.12 -17.16
N LEU A 97 -7.14 3.38 -15.86
CA LEU A 97 -8.27 2.92 -15.05
C LEU A 97 -9.60 3.50 -15.56
N GLU A 98 -9.67 4.81 -15.84
CA GLU A 98 -10.86 5.45 -16.42
C GLU A 98 -11.32 4.79 -17.72
N VAL A 99 -10.39 4.57 -18.66
CA VAL A 99 -10.72 3.95 -19.96
C VAL A 99 -11.13 2.48 -19.77
N THR A 100 -10.46 1.75 -18.87
CA THR A 100 -10.82 0.37 -18.53
C THR A 100 -12.24 0.31 -17.96
N SER A 101 -12.53 1.13 -16.94
CA SER A 101 -13.84 1.20 -16.30
C SER A 101 -14.95 1.55 -17.30
N CYS A 102 -14.70 2.49 -18.21
CA CYS A 102 -15.63 2.85 -19.26
C CYS A 102 -15.93 1.66 -20.19
N LYS A 103 -14.90 0.93 -20.67
CA LYS A 103 -15.09 -0.27 -21.50
C LYS A 103 -15.84 -1.40 -20.79
N MET A 104 -15.69 -1.50 -19.46
CA MET A 104 -16.40 -2.48 -18.64
C MET A 104 -17.84 -2.09 -18.31
N GLY A 105 -18.26 -0.85 -18.57
CA GLY A 105 -19.53 -0.33 -18.10
C GLY A 105 -19.57 -0.12 -16.57
N LEU A 106 -18.41 0.10 -15.94
CA LEU A 106 -18.32 0.43 -14.51
C LEU A 106 -18.62 1.93 -14.30
N PRO A 107 -19.64 2.30 -13.51
CA PRO A 107 -19.99 3.68 -13.23
C PRO A 107 -18.85 4.45 -12.55
N ARG A 108 -18.77 5.76 -12.84
CA ARG A 108 -17.71 6.63 -12.33
C ARG A 108 -17.69 6.71 -10.80
N GLU A 109 -18.86 6.61 -10.15
CA GLU A 109 -18.98 6.64 -8.69
C GLU A 109 -18.34 5.41 -8.03
N LEU A 110 -18.31 4.28 -8.75
CA LEU A 110 -17.79 3.01 -8.26
C LEU A 110 -16.30 2.82 -8.57
N MET A 111 -15.73 3.61 -9.49
CA MET A 111 -14.32 3.51 -9.86
C MET A 111 -13.36 3.63 -8.67
N LYS A 112 -13.71 4.44 -7.67
CA LYS A 112 -12.91 4.66 -6.45
C LYS A 112 -12.67 3.39 -5.62
N TYR A 113 -13.45 2.34 -5.84
CA TYR A 113 -13.32 1.05 -5.16
C TYR A 113 -12.39 0.06 -5.90
N PHE A 114 -11.82 0.47 -7.02
CA PHE A 114 -10.92 -0.35 -7.82
C PHE A 114 -9.59 0.37 -8.04
N SER A 115 -8.53 -0.40 -8.26
CA SER A 115 -7.23 0.12 -8.61
C SER A 115 -6.51 -0.82 -9.57
N LEU A 116 -5.49 -0.29 -10.23
CA LEU A 116 -4.55 -1.07 -11.01
C LEU A 116 -3.42 -1.61 -10.12
N PHE A 117 -2.97 -2.81 -10.44
CA PHE A 117 -1.86 -3.50 -9.78
C PHE A 117 -0.96 -4.15 -10.83
N PHE A 118 0.32 -4.25 -10.49
CA PHE A 118 1.22 -5.17 -11.19
C PHE A 118 1.19 -6.52 -10.51
N PHE A 119 0.98 -7.55 -11.31
CA PHE A 119 1.00 -8.93 -10.90
C PHE A 119 2.17 -9.64 -11.58
N GLN A 120 2.86 -10.50 -10.85
CA GLN A 120 3.87 -11.39 -11.40
C GLN A 120 3.29 -12.79 -11.50
N ASP A 121 3.36 -13.37 -12.70
CA ASP A 121 2.94 -14.74 -12.96
C ASP A 121 4.18 -15.64 -12.87
N HIS A 122 4.21 -16.51 -11.87
CA HIS A 122 5.28 -17.47 -11.69
C HIS A 122 4.99 -18.74 -12.50
N ASN A 123 6.04 -19.41 -12.97
CA ASN A 123 5.92 -20.60 -13.80
C ASN A 123 5.17 -21.78 -13.12
N ASP A 124 5.02 -21.75 -11.81
CA ASP A 124 4.25 -22.69 -10.99
C ASP A 124 2.75 -22.36 -10.91
N GLY A 125 2.30 -21.29 -11.58
CA GLY A 125 0.94 -20.77 -11.53
C GLY A 125 0.65 -19.88 -10.31
N ALA A 126 1.63 -19.60 -9.46
CA ALA A 126 1.51 -18.63 -8.38
C ALA A 126 1.43 -17.20 -8.96
N LEU A 127 0.53 -16.38 -8.41
CA LEU A 127 0.34 -14.99 -8.81
C LEU A 127 0.70 -14.14 -7.61
N SER A 128 1.79 -13.40 -7.73
CA SER A 128 2.22 -12.44 -6.73
C SER A 128 1.68 -11.06 -7.07
N VAL A 129 1.15 -10.34 -6.08
CA VAL A 129 0.81 -8.93 -6.24
C VAL A 129 2.06 -8.13 -5.95
N VAL A 130 2.72 -7.61 -6.98
CA VAL A 130 3.99 -6.89 -6.81
C VAL A 130 3.75 -5.55 -6.10
N LYS A 131 2.84 -4.74 -6.65
CA LYS A 131 2.45 -3.45 -6.06
C LYS A 131 1.14 -2.91 -6.63
N LYS A 132 0.51 -2.01 -5.88
CA LYS A 132 -0.51 -1.08 -6.40
C LYS A 132 0.18 -0.05 -7.29
N VAL A 133 -0.39 0.24 -8.45
CA VAL A 133 0.10 1.30 -9.35
C VAL A 133 -0.42 2.64 -8.85
N ALA A 134 0.46 3.61 -8.63
CA ALA A 134 0.05 4.95 -8.22
C ALA A 134 -0.51 5.74 -9.41
N ASP A 135 -1.47 6.64 -9.14
CA ASP A 135 -2.26 7.35 -10.17
C ASP A 135 -1.42 8.11 -11.21
N PHE A 136 -0.23 8.60 -10.81
CA PHE A 136 0.69 9.36 -11.65
C PHE A 136 1.67 8.49 -12.46
N GLU A 137 1.78 7.20 -12.14
CA GLU A 137 2.66 6.29 -12.87
C GLU A 137 2.17 6.09 -14.29
N LEU A 138 3.09 5.75 -15.19
CA LEU A 138 2.80 5.46 -16.60
C LEU A 138 2.83 3.94 -16.80
N PRO A 139 1.68 3.22 -16.79
CA PRO A 139 1.68 1.76 -16.71
C PRO A 139 2.43 1.09 -17.86
N TYR A 140 2.37 1.67 -19.06
CA TYR A 140 3.12 1.19 -20.21
C TYR A 140 4.64 1.24 -19.93
N VAL A 141 5.14 2.39 -19.50
CA VAL A 141 6.57 2.59 -19.19
C VAL A 141 7.01 1.67 -18.05
N SER A 142 6.23 1.60 -16.96
CA SER A 142 6.54 0.73 -15.82
C SER A 142 6.59 -0.76 -16.20
N LEU A 143 5.74 -1.22 -17.13
CA LEU A 143 5.85 -2.60 -17.64
C LEU A 143 7.12 -2.81 -18.46
N GLN A 144 7.51 -1.83 -19.29
CA GLN A 144 8.74 -1.93 -20.07
C GLN A 144 9.99 -1.99 -19.18
N SER A 145 9.97 -1.38 -18.01
CA SER A 145 11.08 -1.44 -17.04
C SER A 145 11.14 -2.76 -16.27
N MET A 146 10.06 -3.55 -16.25
CA MET A 146 9.95 -4.82 -15.51
C MET A 146 9.80 -6.03 -16.43
N LYS A 147 10.31 -5.95 -17.67
CA LYS A 147 10.15 -7.01 -18.67
C LYS A 147 10.62 -8.38 -18.20
N GLU A 148 11.73 -8.41 -17.46
CA GLU A 148 12.36 -9.63 -16.96
C GLU A 148 11.52 -10.31 -15.88
N LEU A 149 10.66 -9.56 -15.19
CA LEU A 149 9.78 -10.08 -14.14
C LEU A 149 8.48 -10.68 -14.70
N HIS A 150 8.24 -10.62 -16.01
CA HIS A 150 7.00 -11.08 -16.65
C HIS A 150 5.72 -10.49 -16.00
N CYS A 151 5.81 -9.24 -15.55
CA CYS A 151 4.70 -8.56 -14.90
C CYS A 151 3.53 -8.27 -15.86
N LYS A 152 2.31 -8.39 -15.34
CA LYS A 152 1.04 -8.04 -15.99
C LYS A 152 0.35 -6.92 -15.23
N LEU A 153 -0.34 -6.04 -15.94
CA LEU A 153 -1.19 -5.02 -15.34
C LEU A 153 -2.61 -5.56 -15.19
N GLY A 154 -3.19 -5.50 -13.99
CA GLY A 154 -4.56 -5.94 -13.78
C GLY A 154 -5.37 -5.01 -12.89
N ILE A 155 -6.69 -5.12 -12.97
CA ILE A 155 -7.63 -4.39 -12.12
C ILE A 155 -8.08 -5.27 -10.95
N ARG A 156 -8.15 -4.70 -9.76
CA ARG A 156 -8.58 -5.39 -8.54
C ARG A 156 -9.33 -4.44 -7.62
N LYS A 157 -10.21 -4.98 -6.77
CA LYS A 157 -10.85 -4.19 -5.71
C LYS A 157 -9.77 -3.58 -4.80
N TRP A 158 -9.95 -2.32 -4.41
CA TRP A 158 -9.03 -1.59 -3.53
C TRP A 158 -9.78 -0.95 -2.37
N TYR A 159 -10.20 -1.83 -1.47
CA TYR A 159 -10.66 -1.51 -0.14
C TYR A 159 -10.50 -2.75 0.75
N MET A 160 -10.37 -2.55 2.06
CA MET A 160 -10.05 -3.62 3.02
C MET A 160 -11.25 -4.05 3.86
N ASP A 161 -12.27 -3.20 4.01
CA ASP A 161 -13.52 -3.53 4.71
C ASP A 161 -14.51 -4.27 3.77
N PRO A 162 -14.79 -5.58 3.99
CA PRO A 162 -15.72 -6.35 3.16
C PRO A 162 -17.18 -5.88 3.24
N SER A 163 -17.53 -5.02 4.20
CA SER A 163 -18.88 -4.43 4.25
C SER A 163 -19.16 -3.56 3.02
N LEU A 164 -18.12 -2.99 2.41
CA LEU A 164 -18.22 -2.17 1.20
C LEU A 164 -18.63 -2.96 -0.05
N ASP A 165 -18.53 -4.29 -0.04
CA ASP A 165 -19.01 -5.14 -1.13
C ASP A 165 -20.50 -4.87 -1.45
N THR A 166 -21.30 -4.59 -0.43
CA THR A 166 -22.74 -4.30 -0.57
C THR A 166 -23.04 -3.06 -1.42
N LEU A 167 -22.10 -2.11 -1.52
CA LEU A 167 -22.23 -0.92 -2.36
C LEU A 167 -21.99 -1.22 -3.84
N LEU A 168 -21.47 -2.41 -4.14
CA LEU A 168 -20.98 -2.82 -5.46
C LEU A 168 -21.81 -3.95 -6.06
N THR A 169 -22.75 -4.54 -5.32
CA THR A 169 -23.56 -5.68 -5.79
C THR A 169 -24.62 -5.28 -6.81
N ASP A 170 -25.09 -4.04 -6.79
CA ASP A 170 -26.19 -3.56 -7.66
C ASP A 170 -25.74 -3.25 -9.09
N CYS A 171 -24.44 -3.09 -9.32
CA CYS A 171 -23.87 -2.89 -10.65
C CYS A 171 -23.26 -4.20 -11.16
N ARG A 172 -23.69 -4.62 -12.35
CA ARG A 172 -23.23 -5.88 -12.97
C ARG A 172 -21.70 -5.95 -13.13
N ALA A 173 -21.08 -4.87 -13.60
CA ALA A 173 -19.64 -4.84 -13.85
C ALA A 173 -18.82 -4.98 -12.55
N SER A 174 -19.24 -4.31 -11.47
CA SER A 174 -18.58 -4.44 -10.17
C SER A 174 -18.88 -5.79 -9.51
N LEU A 175 -20.12 -6.29 -9.60
CA LEU A 175 -20.48 -7.63 -9.13
C LEU A 175 -19.61 -8.70 -9.80
N ASP A 176 -19.43 -8.61 -11.12
CA ASP A 176 -18.60 -9.52 -11.88
C ASP A 176 -17.13 -9.44 -11.44
N LEU A 177 -16.58 -8.24 -11.27
CA LEU A 177 -15.20 -8.04 -10.78
C LEU A 177 -14.98 -8.65 -9.40
N LEU A 178 -15.88 -8.39 -8.45
CA LEU A 178 -15.81 -8.95 -7.11
C LEU A 178 -15.91 -10.48 -7.13
N TYR A 179 -16.86 -11.01 -7.90
CA TYR A 179 -17.06 -12.43 -8.04
C TYR A 179 -15.85 -13.13 -8.64
N MET A 180 -15.30 -12.61 -9.75
CA MET A 180 -14.10 -13.17 -10.38
C MET A 180 -12.91 -13.17 -9.41
N GLN A 181 -12.74 -12.08 -8.67
CA GLN A 181 -11.68 -11.98 -7.66
C GLN A 181 -11.88 -12.99 -6.52
N ALA A 182 -13.09 -13.10 -5.98
CA ALA A 182 -13.43 -14.02 -4.90
C ALA A 182 -13.19 -15.49 -5.33
N VAL A 183 -13.58 -15.85 -6.56
CA VAL A 183 -13.29 -17.19 -7.12
C VAL A 183 -11.79 -17.44 -7.23
N GLN A 184 -11.01 -16.45 -7.66
CA GLN A 184 -9.55 -16.56 -7.74
C GLN A 184 -8.93 -16.77 -6.35
N GLU A 185 -9.39 -16.03 -5.34
CA GLU A 185 -8.90 -16.13 -3.95
C GLU A 185 -9.20 -17.49 -3.33
N VAL A 186 -10.39 -18.06 -3.59
CA VAL A 186 -10.75 -19.43 -3.18
C VAL A 186 -9.83 -20.44 -3.86
N LYS A 187 -9.67 -20.37 -5.19
CA LYS A 187 -8.79 -21.29 -5.95
C LYS A 187 -7.33 -21.25 -5.49
N ARG A 188 -6.86 -20.10 -5.01
CA ARG A 188 -5.49 -19.90 -4.53
C ARG A 188 -5.30 -20.18 -3.03
N ASN A 189 -6.34 -20.62 -2.32
CA ASN A 189 -6.31 -20.81 -0.87
C ASN A 189 -5.89 -19.54 -0.11
N TRP A 190 -6.34 -18.38 -0.58
CA TRP A 190 -6.12 -17.09 0.11
C TRP A 190 -7.20 -16.81 1.16
N VAL A 191 -8.36 -17.44 1.00
CA VAL A 191 -9.41 -17.53 2.02
C VAL A 191 -9.41 -18.94 2.62
N LYS A 192 -9.91 -19.08 3.84
CA LYS A 192 -10.01 -20.37 4.55
C LYS A 192 -11.48 -20.73 4.83
N PRO A 193 -12.20 -21.31 3.86
CA PRO A 193 -13.55 -21.85 4.07
C PRO A 193 -13.52 -23.12 4.92
N THR A 194 -14.62 -23.41 5.62
CA THR A 194 -14.91 -24.76 6.13
C THR A 194 -15.31 -25.69 4.99
N GLU A 195 -15.28 -27.01 5.22
CA GLU A 195 -15.69 -28.01 4.22
C GLU A 195 -17.12 -27.77 3.71
N GLY A 196 -18.06 -27.49 4.62
CA GLY A 196 -19.46 -27.18 4.25
C GLY A 196 -19.58 -25.87 3.45
N GLN A 197 -18.82 -24.83 3.83
CA GLN A 197 -18.76 -23.58 3.08
C GLN A 197 -18.19 -23.78 1.67
N MET A 198 -17.16 -24.62 1.53
CA MET A 198 -16.55 -24.92 0.23
C MET A 198 -17.53 -25.65 -0.71
N GLN A 199 -18.29 -26.61 -0.18
CA GLN A 199 -19.33 -27.31 -0.93
C GLN A 199 -20.43 -26.36 -1.42
N GLU A 200 -20.87 -25.43 -0.57
CA GLU A 200 -21.87 -24.43 -0.95
C GLU A 200 -21.32 -23.42 -1.97
N LEU A 201 -20.07 -22.95 -1.82
CA LEU A 201 -19.43 -22.10 -2.83
C LEU A 201 -19.37 -22.79 -4.20
N GLU A 202 -19.04 -24.08 -4.24
CA GLU A 202 -19.02 -24.88 -5.47
C GLU A 202 -20.42 -25.02 -6.09
N PHE A 203 -21.46 -25.22 -5.27
CA PHE A 203 -22.85 -25.22 -5.73
C PHE A 203 -23.27 -23.86 -6.31
N LEU A 204 -22.97 -22.76 -5.61
CA LEU A 204 -23.25 -21.39 -6.05
C LEU A 204 -22.50 -21.02 -7.33
N ARG A 205 -21.27 -21.53 -7.49
CA ARG A 205 -20.50 -21.39 -8.73
C ARG A 205 -21.17 -22.11 -9.90
N LYS A 206 -21.60 -23.36 -9.71
CA LYS A 206 -22.28 -24.16 -10.75
C LYS A 206 -23.64 -23.58 -11.15
N SER A 207 -24.37 -23.01 -10.19
CA SER A 207 -25.65 -22.33 -10.43
C SER A 207 -25.52 -20.88 -10.91
N ALA A 208 -24.28 -20.40 -11.12
CA ALA A 208 -23.95 -19.03 -11.53
C ALA A 208 -24.56 -17.92 -10.64
N ASN A 209 -24.84 -18.22 -9.37
CA ASN A 209 -25.41 -17.26 -8.44
C ASN A 209 -24.32 -16.41 -7.75
N LYS A 210 -23.86 -15.39 -8.47
CA LYS A 210 -22.74 -14.52 -8.04
C LYS A 210 -23.03 -13.74 -6.76
N ALA A 211 -24.26 -13.23 -6.60
CA ALA A 211 -24.63 -12.44 -5.43
C ALA A 211 -24.57 -13.27 -4.15
N LYS A 212 -25.22 -14.44 -4.12
CA LYS A 212 -25.16 -15.35 -2.97
C LYS A 212 -23.75 -15.87 -2.71
N PHE A 213 -22.95 -16.10 -3.76
CA PHE A 213 -21.53 -16.48 -3.60
C PHE A 213 -20.76 -15.42 -2.83
N LEU A 214 -20.95 -14.14 -3.17
CA LEU A 214 -20.31 -13.02 -2.49
C LEU A 214 -20.86 -12.78 -1.08
N GLU A 215 -22.14 -13.05 -0.84
CA GLU A 215 -22.72 -13.02 0.51
C GLU A 215 -22.06 -14.07 1.40
N LEU A 216 -21.93 -15.31 0.92
CA LEU A 216 -21.33 -16.42 1.68
C LEU A 216 -19.83 -16.21 1.95
N ILE A 217 -19.05 -15.78 0.95
CA ILE A 217 -17.59 -15.64 1.11
C ILE A 217 -17.22 -14.56 2.15
N ARG A 218 -18.09 -13.57 2.39
CA ARG A 218 -17.87 -12.51 3.39
C ARG A 218 -17.75 -13.04 4.81
N GLU A 219 -18.32 -14.21 5.09
CA GLU A 219 -18.28 -14.87 6.39
C GLU A 219 -16.96 -15.65 6.61
N MET A 220 -16.14 -15.82 5.58
CA MET A 220 -14.95 -16.67 5.63
C MET A 220 -13.72 -15.96 6.20
N GLN A 221 -12.84 -16.75 6.81
CA GLN A 221 -11.57 -16.25 7.33
C GLN A 221 -10.69 -15.77 6.17
N PHE A 222 -10.03 -14.63 6.38
CA PHE A 222 -9.16 -13.93 5.43
C PHE A 222 -9.84 -13.36 4.18
N TYR A 223 -11.16 -13.46 4.00
CA TYR A 223 -11.82 -12.68 2.96
C TYR A 223 -11.69 -11.18 3.23
N GLY A 224 -11.26 -10.42 2.21
CA GLY A 224 -10.94 -8.99 2.33
C GLY A 224 -9.50 -8.70 2.79
N TYR A 225 -8.66 -9.71 2.96
CA TYR A 225 -7.23 -9.52 3.22
C TYR A 225 -6.45 -9.57 1.91
N VAL A 226 -5.38 -8.78 1.85
CA VAL A 226 -4.31 -8.94 0.87
C VAL A 226 -3.27 -9.88 1.46
N ARG A 227 -3.03 -11.00 0.78
CA ARG A 227 -1.94 -11.92 1.11
C ARG A 227 -0.67 -11.45 0.42
N LEU A 228 0.42 -11.39 1.17
CA LEU A 228 1.76 -11.16 0.64
C LEU A 228 2.47 -12.49 0.38
N ASP A 229 3.51 -12.43 -0.44
CA ASP A 229 4.45 -13.53 -0.64
C ASP A 229 5.15 -13.85 0.69
N PRO A 230 5.47 -15.13 0.94
CA PRO A 230 6.20 -15.52 2.13
C PRO A 230 7.51 -14.74 2.25
N CYS A 231 7.79 -14.25 3.46
CA CYS A 231 8.94 -13.40 3.70
C CYS A 231 9.59 -13.72 5.07
N VAL A 232 10.52 -12.87 5.52
CA VAL A 232 11.25 -13.06 6.79
C VAL A 232 10.94 -11.91 7.75
N CYS A 233 10.92 -12.19 9.06
CA CYS A 233 10.77 -11.19 10.11
C CYS A 233 11.76 -11.37 11.26
N ASP A 234 11.88 -10.33 12.10
CA ASP A 234 12.68 -10.32 13.32
C ASP A 234 11.88 -10.68 14.60
N TYR A 235 10.61 -11.03 14.44
CA TYR A 235 9.69 -11.31 15.53
C TYR A 235 9.21 -12.77 15.50
N PRO A 236 9.15 -13.48 16.66
CA PRO A 236 9.65 -13.05 17.96
C PRO A 236 11.19 -13.14 18.09
N GLU A 237 11.86 -13.74 17.10
CA GLU A 237 13.31 -13.82 16.98
C GLU A 237 13.74 -13.65 15.53
N GLU A 238 15.01 -13.32 15.29
CA GLU A 238 15.54 -13.05 13.95
C GLU A 238 15.50 -14.28 13.03
N GLY A 239 15.16 -14.04 11.76
CA GLY A 239 15.18 -15.06 10.72
C GLY A 239 13.92 -15.93 10.64
N CYS A 240 12.84 -15.54 11.32
CA CYS A 240 11.58 -16.27 11.26
C CYS A 240 10.93 -16.14 9.87
N SER A 241 10.48 -17.25 9.29
CA SER A 241 9.68 -17.21 8.05
C SER A 241 8.24 -16.87 8.38
N VAL A 242 7.61 -16.00 7.60
CA VAL A 242 6.26 -15.51 7.88
C VAL A 242 5.38 -15.49 6.63
N ASP A 243 4.15 -15.98 6.77
CA ASP A 243 3.05 -15.76 5.83
C ASP A 243 2.19 -14.60 6.35
N ILE A 244 2.01 -13.55 5.54
CA ILE A 244 1.35 -12.30 5.96
C ILE A 244 0.00 -12.11 5.24
N TYR A 245 -1.02 -11.78 6.03
CA TYR A 245 -2.35 -11.38 5.58
C TYR A 245 -2.68 -10.02 6.16
N VAL A 246 -2.99 -9.03 5.31
CA VAL A 246 -3.27 -7.66 5.77
C VAL A 246 -4.66 -7.23 5.34
N GLY A 247 -5.49 -6.86 6.30
CA GLY A 247 -6.90 -6.53 6.07
C GLY A 247 -7.65 -6.43 7.39
N LYS A 248 -8.92 -6.02 7.36
CA LYS A 248 -9.79 -5.91 8.56
C LYS A 248 -9.12 -5.25 9.78
N ASN A 249 -8.36 -4.18 9.57
CA ASN A 249 -7.66 -3.42 10.61
C ASN A 249 -6.60 -4.22 11.39
N GLU A 250 -5.94 -5.17 10.74
CA GLU A 250 -4.80 -5.90 11.31
C GLU A 250 -3.78 -6.34 10.25
N ILE A 251 -2.58 -6.67 10.73
CA ILE A 251 -1.59 -7.50 10.04
C ILE A 251 -1.60 -8.85 10.76
N ASN A 252 -2.11 -9.89 10.11
CA ASN A 252 -2.10 -11.26 10.63
C ASN A 252 -0.91 -12.02 10.03
N CYS A 253 -0.13 -12.65 10.89
CA CYS A 253 1.11 -13.33 10.55
C CYS A 253 1.08 -14.78 11.04
N TYR A 254 1.35 -15.73 10.15
CA TYR A 254 1.72 -17.09 10.53
C TYR A 254 3.24 -17.20 10.53
N ILE A 255 3.83 -17.16 11.72
CA ILE A 255 5.27 -17.11 11.94
C ILE A 255 5.77 -18.53 12.20
N LYS A 256 6.66 -19.02 11.34
CA LYS A 256 7.37 -20.28 11.48
C LYS A 256 8.71 -20.03 12.16
N LEU A 257 8.82 -20.50 13.40
CA LEU A 257 10.06 -20.45 14.17
C LEU A 257 11.10 -21.42 13.57
N PRO A 258 12.40 -21.17 13.76
CA PRO A 258 13.49 -22.11 13.47
C PRO A 258 13.26 -23.52 14.06
N THR A 259 12.57 -23.59 15.19
CA THR A 259 12.15 -24.84 15.85
C THR A 259 11.03 -25.61 15.13
N LYS A 260 10.60 -25.15 13.95
CA LYS A 260 9.47 -25.66 13.13
C LYS A 260 8.08 -25.49 13.75
N GLN A 261 7.96 -24.85 14.92
CA GLN A 261 6.67 -24.46 15.47
C GLN A 261 6.10 -23.27 14.70
N THR A 262 4.80 -23.31 14.39
CA THR A 262 4.10 -22.16 13.78
C THR A 262 3.27 -21.45 14.85
N LYS A 263 3.36 -20.12 14.89
CA LYS A 263 2.56 -19.24 15.75
C LYS A 263 1.74 -18.28 14.90
N GLU A 264 0.47 -18.13 15.21
CA GLU A 264 -0.38 -17.09 14.61
C GLU A 264 -0.34 -15.85 15.50
N VAL A 265 0.00 -14.70 14.91
CA VAL A 265 0.10 -13.41 15.60
C VAL A 265 -0.68 -12.36 14.84
N SER A 266 -1.51 -11.59 15.55
CA SER A 266 -2.33 -10.53 14.96
C SER A 266 -1.90 -9.17 15.51
N PHE A 267 -1.31 -8.33 14.66
CA PHE A 267 -0.95 -6.95 14.98
C PHE A 267 -2.10 -6.01 14.61
N LYS A 268 -2.78 -5.46 15.62
CA LYS A 268 -3.92 -4.55 15.39
C LYS A 268 -3.46 -3.15 14.99
N ILE A 269 -4.11 -2.53 14.01
CA ILE A 269 -3.71 -1.22 13.49
C ILE A 269 -3.81 -0.10 14.53
N ASP A 270 -4.74 -0.21 15.49
CA ASP A 270 -4.92 0.76 16.58
C ASP A 270 -3.75 0.82 17.58
N ARG A 271 -2.90 -0.21 17.59
CA ARG A 271 -1.68 -0.32 18.41
C ARG A 271 -0.41 0.03 17.64
N LEU A 272 -0.51 0.37 16.35
CA LEU A 272 0.60 0.89 15.56
C LEU A 272 0.75 2.38 15.78
N ARG A 273 1.99 2.86 15.95
CA ARG A 273 2.27 4.31 16.02
C ARG A 273 2.81 4.87 14.71
N SER A 274 3.73 4.15 14.09
CA SER A 274 4.35 4.56 12.82
C SER A 274 4.89 3.35 12.09
N TRP A 275 5.10 3.49 10.79
CA TRP A 275 5.83 2.53 9.98
C TRP A 275 6.67 3.24 8.94
N GLN A 276 7.68 2.53 8.46
CA GLN A 276 8.62 3.02 7.48
C GLN A 276 9.03 1.90 6.53
N VAL A 277 9.20 2.24 5.26
CA VAL A 277 9.81 1.36 4.25
C VAL A 277 11.24 1.83 4.03
N THR A 278 12.18 0.89 4.00
CA THR A 278 13.60 1.15 3.75
C THR A 278 14.11 0.21 2.66
N PHE A 279 15.03 0.73 1.84
CA PHE A 279 15.80 -0.07 0.90
C PHE A 279 17.15 -0.41 1.53
N LEU A 280 17.47 -1.70 1.63
CA LEU A 280 18.70 -2.16 2.25
C LEU A 280 19.90 -2.14 1.27
N GLY A 281 19.64 -2.11 -0.03
CA GLY A 281 20.65 -2.13 -1.09
C GLY A 281 21.43 -3.43 -1.16
N GLY A 282 21.61 -3.97 -2.37
CA GLY A 282 22.51 -5.11 -2.58
C GLY A 282 23.93 -4.71 -2.18
N ALA A 283 24.57 -5.48 -1.28
CA ALA A 283 25.94 -5.20 -0.89
C ALA A 283 26.94 -5.52 -2.03
N LYS A 284 26.47 -6.18 -3.10
CA LYS A 284 27.20 -6.57 -4.32
C LYS A 284 26.24 -6.64 -5.51
N ASP A 285 26.78 -6.56 -6.73
CA ASP A 285 26.06 -6.54 -8.03
C ASP A 285 25.13 -7.75 -8.29
N ASP A 286 25.09 -8.77 -7.42
CA ASP A 286 24.27 -10.00 -7.55
C ASP A 286 23.23 -10.20 -6.41
N GLU A 287 23.17 -9.33 -5.40
CA GLU A 287 22.17 -9.45 -4.33
C GLU A 287 20.89 -8.70 -4.71
N GLU A 288 19.77 -9.43 -4.77
CA GLU A 288 18.44 -8.84 -4.98
C GLU A 288 18.17 -7.71 -3.99
N ASP A 289 17.73 -6.58 -4.55
CA ASP A 289 17.24 -5.41 -3.84
C ASP A 289 16.30 -5.80 -2.68
N THR A 290 16.85 -5.80 -1.47
CA THR A 290 16.08 -6.19 -0.29
C THR A 290 15.37 -4.97 0.28
N LEU A 291 14.05 -5.05 0.33
CA LEU A 291 13.19 -4.06 0.96
C LEU A 291 12.79 -4.55 2.36
N GLU A 292 12.71 -3.62 3.30
CA GLU A 292 12.14 -3.87 4.62
C GLU A 292 10.98 -2.89 4.88
N LEU A 293 9.98 -3.38 5.62
CA LEU A 293 9.01 -2.54 6.28
C LEU A 293 9.15 -2.75 7.78
N ARG A 294 9.41 -1.67 8.51
CA ARG A 294 9.44 -1.67 9.97
C ARG A 294 8.27 -0.90 10.54
N PHE A 295 7.67 -1.40 11.61
CA PHE A 295 6.56 -0.72 12.27
C PHE A 295 6.72 -0.75 13.79
N GLU A 296 6.36 0.37 14.44
CA GLU A 296 6.41 0.51 15.89
C GLU A 296 5.07 0.08 16.48
N TYR A 297 5.09 -0.99 17.26
CA TYR A 297 3.90 -1.64 17.83
C TYR A 297 3.91 -1.60 19.36
N ASN A 298 2.75 -1.33 19.96
CA ASN A 298 2.57 -1.46 21.40
C ASN A 298 2.18 -2.89 21.76
N ASP A 299 3.11 -3.63 22.35
CA ASP A 299 2.85 -4.92 22.96
C ASP A 299 2.76 -4.77 24.48
N SER A 300 1.55 -4.88 25.00
CA SER A 300 1.29 -4.93 26.45
C SER A 300 1.91 -3.76 27.25
N GLY A 301 1.97 -2.58 26.64
CA GLY A 301 2.54 -1.35 27.24
C GLY A 301 3.92 -0.98 26.72
N THR A 302 4.68 -1.91 26.15
CA THR A 302 6.03 -1.67 25.62
C THR A 302 5.98 -1.37 24.12
N TRP A 303 6.66 -0.31 23.69
CA TRP A 303 6.82 0.01 22.27
C TRP A 303 8.06 -0.69 21.72
N GLN A 304 7.89 -1.47 20.66
CA GLN A 304 8.98 -2.15 19.99
C GLN A 304 8.85 -2.00 18.47
N TRP A 305 9.99 -1.99 17.78
CA TRP A 305 10.03 -2.06 16.33
C TRP A 305 10.00 -3.53 15.91
N ILE A 306 9.16 -3.83 14.93
CA ILE A 306 9.12 -5.13 14.27
C ILE A 306 9.44 -4.90 12.79
N ILE A 307 10.33 -5.72 12.24
CA ILE A 307 10.86 -5.60 10.89
C ILE A 307 10.40 -6.79 10.06
N LEU A 308 9.85 -6.49 8.88
CA LEU A 308 9.46 -7.44 7.85
C LEU A 308 10.35 -7.22 6.63
N TYR A 309 11.18 -8.20 6.30
CA TYR A 309 12.03 -8.20 5.12
C TYR A 309 11.25 -8.80 3.95
N THR A 310 10.72 -7.94 3.07
CA THR A 310 9.83 -8.34 1.97
C THR A 310 9.96 -7.42 0.76
N LYS A 311 10.01 -8.02 -0.44
CA LYS A 311 9.95 -7.28 -1.72
C LYS A 311 8.64 -6.50 -1.89
N GLN A 312 7.59 -6.87 -1.16
CA GLN A 312 6.27 -6.24 -1.20
C GLN A 312 6.08 -5.16 -0.10
N ALA A 313 7.17 -4.60 0.44
CA ALA A 313 7.09 -3.59 1.51
C ALA A 313 6.22 -2.37 1.12
N PHE A 314 6.29 -1.90 -0.13
CA PHE A 314 5.45 -0.82 -0.62
C PHE A 314 3.97 -1.20 -0.73
N LEU A 315 3.67 -2.45 -1.10
CA LEU A 315 2.29 -2.95 -1.11
C LEU A 315 1.74 -2.97 0.33
N LEU A 316 2.50 -3.52 1.28
CA LEU A 316 2.12 -3.53 2.69
C LEU A 316 1.89 -2.12 3.23
N SER A 317 2.81 -1.18 2.98
CA SER A 317 2.65 0.22 3.35
C SER A 317 1.38 0.83 2.75
N SER A 318 1.06 0.50 1.49
CA SER A 318 -0.18 0.95 0.84
C SER A 318 -1.43 0.37 1.50
N CYS A 319 -1.39 -0.90 1.92
CA CYS A 319 -2.48 -1.53 2.65
C CYS A 319 -2.72 -0.85 4.01
N LEU A 320 -1.65 -0.53 4.76
CA LEU A 320 -1.75 0.18 6.03
C LEU A 320 -2.39 1.57 5.85
N LYS A 321 -1.91 2.33 4.86
CA LYS A 321 -2.51 3.63 4.49
C LYS A 321 -3.99 3.50 4.17
N GLN A 322 -4.36 2.48 3.39
CA GLN A 322 -5.74 2.26 2.99
C GLN A 322 -6.65 1.97 4.18
N MET A 323 -6.26 1.06 5.08
CA MET A 323 -7.04 0.75 6.29
C MET A 323 -7.25 1.98 7.17
N ILE A 324 -6.20 2.79 7.38
CA ILE A 324 -6.30 4.04 8.16
C ILE A 324 -7.25 5.02 7.47
N THR A 325 -7.14 5.17 6.16
CA THR A 325 -7.99 6.08 5.38
C THR A 325 -9.47 5.66 5.48
N GLU A 326 -9.76 4.36 5.37
CA GLU A 326 -11.11 3.81 5.54
C GLU A 326 -11.68 4.05 6.94
N GLN A 327 -10.87 3.84 7.99
CA GLN A 327 -11.27 4.14 9.38
C GLN A 327 -11.59 5.63 9.56
N MET A 328 -10.77 6.52 9.01
CA MET A 328 -10.99 7.97 9.09
C MET A 328 -12.27 8.38 8.35
N MET A 329 -12.53 7.82 7.17
CA MET A 329 -13.78 8.06 6.43
C MET A 329 -15.01 7.56 7.19
N LYS A 330 -14.92 6.38 7.81
CA LYS A 330 -16.01 5.80 8.60
C LYS A 330 -16.33 6.68 9.81
N ALA A 331 -15.30 7.09 10.57
CA ALA A 331 -15.47 7.98 11.71
C ALA A 331 -16.04 9.36 11.31
N ALA A 332 -15.67 9.89 10.14
CA ALA A 332 -16.20 11.15 9.63
C ALA A 332 -17.71 11.05 9.29
N LYS A 333 -18.14 9.94 8.66
CA LYS A 333 -19.55 9.68 8.38
C LYS A 333 -20.38 9.53 9.64
N GLU A 334 -19.88 8.76 10.61
CA GLU A 334 -20.57 8.55 11.90
C GLU A 334 -20.80 9.88 12.63
N ARG A 335 -19.80 10.79 12.63
CA ARG A 335 -19.96 12.14 13.20
C ARG A 335 -21.03 12.96 12.51
N GLN A 336 -21.03 12.99 11.17
CA GLN A 336 -22.04 13.70 10.39
C GLN A 336 -23.45 13.16 10.68
N GLU A 337 -23.62 11.84 10.78
CA GLU A 337 -24.92 11.23 11.10
C GLU A 337 -25.40 11.53 12.51
N THR A 338 -24.50 11.58 13.51
CA THR A 338 -24.84 11.97 14.89
C THR A 338 -25.22 13.45 15.02
N GLU A 339 -24.61 14.33 14.22
CA GLU A 339 -24.93 15.76 14.18
C GLU A 339 -26.28 16.02 13.50
N ILE A 340 -26.61 15.26 12.45
CA ILE A 340 -27.90 15.37 11.74
C ILE A 340 -29.07 14.83 12.57
N LYS A 341 -28.84 13.81 13.42
CA LYS A 341 -29.90 13.19 14.26
C LYS A 341 -30.30 14.00 15.51
N MET A 342 -29.66 15.14 15.79
CA MET A 342 -29.97 15.97 16.96
C MET A 342 -30.48 17.39 16.59
N PRO A 343 -31.77 17.57 16.25
CA PRO A 343 -32.39 18.90 16.30
C PRO A 343 -33.05 19.10 17.67
N GLY A 344 -32.33 19.75 18.59
CA GLY A 344 -32.94 20.34 19.79
C GLY A 344 -32.29 19.96 21.12
N SER A 345 -31.13 20.55 21.42
CA SER A 345 -30.84 21.01 22.78
C SER A 345 -29.60 21.91 22.77
N THR A 346 -29.82 23.22 22.79
CA THR A 346 -28.79 24.20 23.13
C THR A 346 -28.43 24.02 24.59
N LYS A 347 -27.26 23.43 24.90
CA LYS A 347 -26.56 23.60 26.18
C LYS A 347 -25.10 23.15 26.04
N TYR A 348 -24.22 24.12 26.32
CA TYR A 348 -22.77 24.04 26.50
C TYR A 348 -22.21 22.63 26.72
N SER A 349 -21.52 22.07 25.71
CA SER A 349 -20.59 20.97 25.92
C SER A 349 -19.15 21.49 25.85
N LYS A 350 -18.41 21.25 26.94
CA LYS A 350 -16.97 21.44 27.00
C LYS A 350 -16.33 20.58 25.90
N LYS A 351 -15.54 21.20 25.01
CA LYS A 351 -14.65 20.48 24.08
C LYS A 351 -13.73 19.56 24.89
N SER A 352 -14.05 18.27 24.93
CA SER A 352 -13.08 17.26 25.33
C SER A 352 -12.05 17.14 24.21
N ASN A 353 -10.86 17.68 24.44
CA ASN A 353 -9.69 17.44 23.59
C ASN A 353 -9.28 15.97 23.74
N ILE A 354 -9.90 15.08 22.97
CA ILE A 354 -9.34 13.78 22.68
C ILE A 354 -8.34 14.01 21.55
N GLN A 355 -7.04 14.09 21.90
CA GLN A 355 -5.96 13.98 20.92
C GLN A 355 -6.13 12.64 20.19
N GLN A 356 -6.67 12.70 18.97
CA GLN A 356 -6.64 11.55 18.07
C GLN A 356 -5.16 11.28 17.76
N LYS A 357 -4.65 10.13 18.24
CA LYS A 357 -3.32 9.64 17.87
C LYS A 357 -3.34 9.37 16.35
N GLN A 358 -2.84 10.31 15.57
CA GLN A 358 -2.54 10.07 14.16
C GLN A 358 -1.38 9.07 14.11
N VAL A 359 -1.58 7.95 13.43
CA VAL A 359 -0.49 7.05 13.07
C VAL A 359 0.34 7.80 12.03
N ILE A 360 1.57 8.15 12.38
CA ILE A 360 2.43 8.98 11.52
C ILE A 360 3.13 8.06 10.53
N HIS A 361 2.86 8.25 9.24
CA HIS A 361 3.70 7.68 8.20
C HIS A 361 5.04 8.42 8.20
N SER A 362 6.09 7.81 8.76
CA SER A 362 7.44 8.35 8.62
C SER A 362 7.99 7.95 7.25
N GLY A 363 8.38 8.95 6.46
CA GLY A 363 8.92 8.73 5.12
C GLY A 363 10.19 7.86 5.12
N PHE A 364 10.55 7.36 3.93
CA PHE A 364 11.67 6.47 3.68
C PHE A 364 13.04 7.07 4.13
N VAL A 365 13.92 6.28 4.73
CA VAL A 365 15.26 6.76 5.15
C VAL A 365 16.31 5.74 4.75
N SER A 366 17.20 6.10 3.83
CA SER A 366 18.41 5.31 3.56
C SER A 366 19.33 5.33 4.78
N ARG A 367 19.80 4.15 5.24
CA ARG A 367 20.77 4.05 6.35
C ARG A 367 22.08 4.73 5.92
N LYS A 368 22.49 5.81 6.60
CA LYS A 368 23.91 6.18 6.67
C LYS A 368 24.65 5.03 7.35
N ARG A 369 25.78 4.59 6.78
CA ARG A 369 26.66 3.56 7.38
C ARG A 369 27.15 4.04 8.74
N PHE A 370 26.44 3.70 9.80
CA PHE A 370 27.01 3.72 11.14
C PHE A 370 27.79 2.42 11.29
N LEU A 371 29.12 2.52 11.23
CA LEU A 371 30.01 1.50 11.77
C LEU A 371 29.75 1.43 13.27
N VAL A 372 28.87 0.52 13.68
CA VAL A 372 28.72 0.14 15.08
C VAL A 372 29.96 -0.68 15.43
N ARG A 373 30.89 -0.10 16.19
CA ARG A 373 31.86 -0.88 16.95
C ARG A 373 31.15 -1.49 18.18
N PRO A 374 31.49 -2.70 18.62
CA PRO A 374 30.84 -3.33 19.76
C PRO A 374 31.18 -2.58 21.06
N ASN A 375 30.23 -2.64 21.98
CA ASN A 375 30.24 -2.06 23.33
C ASN A 375 31.56 -2.20 24.09
N GLU A 376 31.97 -1.12 24.75
CA GLU A 376 32.62 -1.20 26.06
C GLU A 376 31.87 -0.25 27.01
N GLU A 377 31.34 -0.90 28.04
CA GLU A 377 30.92 -0.49 29.38
C GLU A 377 30.81 1.00 29.79
N ASP A 378 29.74 1.23 30.55
CA ASP A 378 29.66 2.06 31.75
C ASP A 378 29.23 3.54 31.73
N CYS A 379 28.37 3.80 32.73
CA CYS A 379 28.12 5.03 33.47
C CYS A 379 27.20 6.13 32.88
N VAL A 380 25.97 6.14 33.40
CA VAL A 380 25.38 7.21 34.26
C VAL A 380 25.80 8.66 33.98
N PHE A 381 24.84 9.55 33.70
CA PHE A 381 24.58 10.89 34.29
C PHE A 381 23.57 11.63 33.37
N GLU A 382 22.36 11.95 33.81
CA GLU A 382 21.95 13.14 34.58
C GLU A 382 22.18 14.50 33.87
N LYS A 383 21.04 15.19 33.63
CA LYS A 383 20.79 16.63 33.67
C LYS A 383 21.76 17.60 32.96
N ILE A 384 21.25 18.27 31.93
CA ILE A 384 21.59 19.67 31.66
C ILE A 384 20.29 20.49 31.66
N ARG A 385 20.35 21.64 32.35
CA ARG A 385 19.24 22.55 32.68
C ARG A 385 19.11 23.68 31.66
N GLU A 386 18.00 24.37 31.84
CA GLU A 386 17.43 25.46 31.08
C GLU A 386 18.16 26.80 31.33
N GLU A 387 19.44 26.93 30.94
CA GLU A 387 20.13 28.24 30.95
C GLU A 387 20.99 28.52 29.69
N ASP A 388 20.98 27.63 28.69
CA ASP A 388 21.74 27.82 27.44
C ASP A 388 20.83 27.94 26.19
N LEU A 389 19.73 28.69 26.28
CA LEU A 389 18.90 29.04 25.11
C LEU A 389 19.62 29.96 24.12
#